data_AF-C5MG60-F1
#
_entry.id   AF-C5MG60-F1
#
_cell.length_a   1.000
_cell.length_b   1.000
_cell.length_c   1.000
_cell.angle_alpha   90.00
_cell.angle_beta   90.00
_cell.angle_gamma   90.00
#
_symmetry.space_group_name_H-M   'P 1'
#
loop_
_entity.id
_entity.type
_entity.pdbx_description
1 polymer ?
#
loop_
_entity_poly.entity_id
_entity_poly.type
_entity_poly.pdbx_seq_one_letter_code
_entity_poly.pdbx_strand_id
1 'polypeptide(L)'
;MSVSTTTTTTTTSSEDKTGNPGLVSTSDALIAFSDHILEQIDGLQKVEYNKKGRKYRFVNNTFQRIRQEDKHLIIYPENLEEKLSFYSAFTILYNIGEILNQFPDFCCTILGLAQELEKNKWYEPENSSIIHLKNAKYDPRDLKDLADEYITENPINDNHVSMGLNLMIASKLNFLHTDHHIGTKLEGHYMKYFIESYFGEDALLSHDVLIALKSCVHWGNIKGILYKLDVPNIKIDDELRSSFDKFPDPMEELKINVYDRYPSGTSKYSLVKKSLEILSDWSFSKLVPCDLDLDWLFEVCNDIETNPIKYHLRSQTKDLCENPVNLSELNMKYGKLIKKVLEYVSLIINIFEDTGGEFLMQNSKIPKLTPELIKQYNGLYNKLIDTHEQIDNYLNKNWDDDDIIARLGECKNSLYIAVNKYYDE
;
A
#
# COMPACT_ATOMS: atom_id res chain seq x y z
N MET A 1 -24.34 -52.30 49.83
CA MET A 1 -24.69 -53.34 48.85
C MET A 1 -23.70 -53.24 47.71
N SER A 2 -22.92 -54.29 47.57
CA SER A 2 -21.76 -54.45 46.70
C SER A 2 -21.96 -55.76 45.90
N VAL A 3 -21.06 -55.99 44.92
CA VAL A 3 -20.79 -57.27 44.23
C VAL A 3 -21.69 -57.53 42.99
N SER A 4 -21.25 -57.98 41.80
CA SER A 4 -19.93 -58.23 41.19
C SER A 4 -20.03 -58.30 39.65
N THR A 5 -18.87 -58.12 39.04
CA THR A 5 -18.33 -58.62 37.74
C THR A 5 -18.81 -59.98 37.23
N THR A 6 -18.83 -60.14 35.89
CA THR A 6 -18.17 -61.28 35.21
C THR A 6 -17.73 -60.92 33.77
N THR A 7 -16.46 -61.22 33.49
CA THR A 7 -15.76 -61.24 32.19
C THR A 7 -15.90 -62.63 31.57
N THR A 8 -16.15 -62.78 30.25
CA THR A 8 -15.57 -63.92 29.51
C THR A 8 -15.46 -63.67 28.00
N THR A 9 -14.24 -63.86 27.53
CA THR A 9 -13.73 -64.09 26.18
C THR A 9 -14.34 -65.35 25.55
N THR A 10 -14.67 -65.34 24.25
CA THR A 10 -14.44 -66.54 23.41
C THR A 10 -14.19 -66.21 21.94
N THR A 11 -13.10 -66.82 21.49
CA THR A 11 -12.50 -67.03 20.17
C THR A 11 -13.41 -67.74 19.16
N THR A 12 -12.91 -67.89 17.92
CA THR A 12 -13.33 -68.79 16.81
C THR A 12 -14.44 -68.25 15.90
N SER A 13 -14.42 -68.43 14.59
CA SER A 13 -13.51 -69.10 13.66
C SER A 13 -13.98 -68.75 12.25
N SER A 14 -13.04 -68.81 11.32
CA SER A 14 -13.26 -68.96 9.89
C SER A 14 -14.40 -69.94 9.54
N GLU A 15 -15.37 -69.47 8.76
CA GLU A 15 -16.06 -70.32 7.78
C GLU A 15 -16.13 -69.59 6.45
N ASP A 16 -15.42 -70.16 5.47
CA ASP A 16 -15.67 -69.97 4.05
C ASP A 16 -17.16 -70.19 3.76
N LYS A 17 -17.80 -69.16 3.23
CA LYS A 17 -18.91 -69.35 2.30
C LYS A 17 -18.59 -68.58 1.04
N THR A 18 -18.09 -69.33 0.07
CA THR A 18 -18.27 -69.12 -1.36
C THR A 18 -19.72 -68.72 -1.64
N GLY A 19 -19.96 -67.40 -1.67
CA GLY A 19 -21.20 -66.79 -2.13
C GLY A 19 -20.85 -65.83 -3.24
N ASN A 20 -21.44 -66.05 -4.41
CA ASN A 20 -21.48 -65.23 -5.63
C ASN A 20 -20.76 -63.87 -5.59
N PRO A 21 -20.08 -63.43 -6.67
CA PRO A 21 -19.90 -62.00 -6.91
C PRO A 21 -21.30 -61.44 -7.14
N GLY A 22 -21.98 -61.09 -6.05
CA GLY A 22 -23.22 -60.35 -6.07
C GLY A 22 -22.91 -59.11 -6.89
N LEU A 23 -23.57 -59.00 -8.04
CA LEU A 23 -23.60 -57.78 -8.83
C LEU A 23 -23.81 -56.64 -7.84
N VAL A 24 -22.76 -55.83 -7.63
CA VAL A 24 -22.87 -54.58 -6.88
C VAL A 24 -24.06 -53.88 -7.50
N SER A 25 -25.14 -53.71 -6.73
CA SER A 25 -26.34 -53.12 -7.31
C SER A 25 -25.97 -51.72 -7.78
N THR A 26 -26.63 -51.23 -8.83
CA THR A 26 -26.34 -49.88 -9.34
C THR A 26 -26.47 -48.83 -8.22
N SER A 27 -27.32 -49.10 -7.22
CA SER A 27 -27.45 -48.30 -6.00
C SER A 27 -26.18 -48.34 -5.15
N ASP A 28 -25.60 -49.51 -4.91
CA ASP A 28 -24.38 -49.66 -4.10
C ASP A 28 -23.16 -49.03 -4.81
N ALA A 29 -23.11 -49.13 -6.15
CA ALA A 29 -22.09 -48.46 -6.95
C ALA A 29 -22.23 -46.93 -6.91
N LEU A 30 -23.47 -46.41 -6.91
CA LEU A 30 -23.74 -44.97 -6.79
C LEU A 30 -23.44 -44.44 -5.38
N ILE A 31 -23.74 -45.22 -4.34
CA ILE A 31 -23.40 -44.88 -2.96
C ILE A 31 -21.88 -44.85 -2.81
N ALA A 32 -21.16 -45.90 -3.25
CA ALA A 32 -19.70 -45.93 -3.20
C ALA A 32 -19.05 -44.79 -4.01
N PHE A 33 -19.62 -44.41 -5.16
CA PHE A 33 -19.13 -43.27 -5.94
C PHE A 33 -19.45 -41.93 -5.29
N SER A 34 -20.59 -41.80 -4.62
CA SER A 34 -20.96 -40.61 -3.85
C SER A 34 -20.06 -40.46 -2.63
N ASP A 35 -19.78 -41.55 -1.91
CA ASP A 35 -18.84 -41.58 -0.79
C ASP A 35 -17.43 -41.24 -1.26
N HIS A 36 -17.00 -41.75 -2.43
CA HIS A 36 -15.72 -41.36 -3.02
C HIS A 36 -15.65 -39.87 -3.40
N ILE A 37 -16.73 -39.30 -3.95
CA ILE A 37 -16.82 -37.85 -4.22
C ILE A 37 -16.76 -37.06 -2.91
N LEU A 38 -17.46 -37.51 -1.87
CA LEU A 38 -17.48 -36.87 -0.55
C LEU A 38 -16.11 -36.94 0.14
N GLU A 39 -15.41 -38.08 0.06
CA GLU A 39 -14.03 -38.22 0.54
C GLU A 39 -13.04 -37.32 -0.24
N GLN A 40 -13.25 -37.14 -1.54
CA GLN A 40 -12.48 -36.17 -2.33
C GLN A 40 -12.78 -34.72 -1.91
N ILE A 41 -14.03 -34.41 -1.51
CA ILE A 41 -14.44 -33.10 -1.00
C ILE A 41 -13.84 -32.83 0.39
N ASP A 42 -13.77 -33.82 1.27
CA ASP A 42 -13.08 -33.70 2.57
C ASP A 42 -11.56 -33.55 2.39
N GLY A 43 -11.01 -34.18 1.34
CA GLY A 43 -9.63 -33.92 0.89
C GLY A 43 -9.40 -32.46 0.48
N LEU A 44 -10.39 -31.81 -0.16
CA LEU A 44 -10.30 -30.40 -0.57
C LEU A 44 -10.24 -29.43 0.61
N GLN A 45 -10.88 -29.71 1.74
CA GLN A 45 -10.78 -28.84 2.94
C GLN A 45 -9.34 -28.74 3.49
N LYS A 46 -8.50 -29.75 3.21
CA LYS A 46 -7.07 -29.77 3.56
C LYS A 46 -6.17 -29.16 2.48
N VAL A 47 -6.72 -28.79 1.32
CA VAL A 47 -5.94 -28.18 0.24
C VAL A 47 -5.63 -26.74 0.60
N GLU A 48 -4.36 -26.53 0.96
CA GLU A 48 -3.75 -25.23 1.09
C GLU A 48 -2.89 -24.95 -0.14
N TYR A 49 -2.97 -23.73 -0.67
CA TYR A 49 -2.05 -23.31 -1.73
C TYR A 49 -1.60 -21.87 -1.53
N ASN A 50 -0.40 -21.57 -2.03
CA ASN A 50 0.19 -20.25 -2.00
C ASN A 50 -0.01 -19.54 -3.33
N LYS A 51 -0.60 -18.33 -3.28
CA LYS A 51 -0.70 -17.44 -4.45
C LYS A 51 -0.20 -16.06 -4.09
N LYS A 52 0.84 -15.59 -4.80
CA LYS A 52 1.49 -14.28 -4.55
C LYS A 52 1.91 -14.10 -3.08
N GLY A 53 2.47 -15.15 -2.47
CA GLY A 53 2.93 -15.13 -1.06
C GLY A 53 1.80 -15.14 -0.02
N ARG A 54 0.57 -15.46 -0.41
CA ARG A 54 -0.58 -15.56 0.51
C ARG A 54 -1.09 -16.99 0.52
N LYS A 55 -1.30 -17.55 1.72
CA LYS A 55 -1.91 -18.87 1.93
C LYS A 55 -3.42 -18.78 1.77
N TYR A 56 -4.00 -19.72 1.04
CA TYR A 56 -5.44 -19.90 0.87
C TYR A 56 -5.81 -21.32 1.27
N ARG A 57 -6.94 -21.47 1.97
CA ARG A 57 -7.55 -22.77 2.32
C ARG A 57 -8.93 -22.84 1.70
N PHE A 58 -9.32 -24.01 1.26
CA PHE A 58 -10.68 -24.24 0.78
C PHE A 58 -11.65 -24.32 1.97
N VAL A 59 -12.58 -23.37 2.07
CA VAL A 59 -13.59 -23.29 3.13
C VAL A 59 -14.92 -22.87 2.50
N ASN A 60 -16.01 -23.57 2.77
CA ASN A 60 -17.35 -23.27 2.24
C ASN A 60 -17.37 -23.14 0.70
N ASN A 61 -16.88 -24.15 -0.03
CA ASN A 61 -16.82 -24.18 -1.50
C ASN A 61 -16.07 -23.01 -2.18
N THR A 62 -15.25 -22.27 -1.43
CA THR A 62 -14.43 -21.18 -1.95
C THR A 62 -13.05 -21.20 -1.32
N PHE A 63 -12.02 -20.75 -2.06
CA PHE A 63 -10.70 -20.56 -1.47
C PHE A 63 -10.67 -19.24 -0.69
N GLN A 64 -10.64 -19.37 0.63
CA GLN A 64 -10.53 -18.24 1.54
C GLN A 64 -9.07 -18.04 1.91
N ARG A 65 -8.65 -16.77 2.00
CA ARG A 65 -7.30 -16.44 2.45
C ARG A 65 -7.17 -16.85 3.91
N ILE A 66 -6.16 -17.68 4.23
CA ILE A 66 -5.79 -17.93 5.62
C ILE A 66 -5.18 -16.63 6.14
N ARG A 67 -5.87 -15.93 7.04
CA ARG A 67 -5.25 -14.88 7.84
C ARG A 67 -4.32 -15.60 8.80
N GLN A 68 -3.02 -15.53 8.53
CA GLN A 68 -2.05 -16.03 9.49
C GLN A 68 -2.07 -15.08 10.70
N GLU A 69 -2.41 -15.61 11.88
CA GLU A 69 -2.39 -14.88 13.14
C GLU A 69 -0.96 -14.60 13.63
N ASP A 70 0.04 -15.22 13.00
CA ASP A 70 1.48 -15.05 13.22
C ASP A 70 2.01 -13.61 12.99
N LYS A 71 1.15 -12.66 12.64
CA LYS A 71 1.48 -11.23 12.41
C LYS A 71 0.64 -10.27 13.24
N HIS A 72 -0.38 -10.76 13.94
CA HIS A 72 -1.24 -9.91 14.75
C HIS A 72 -0.62 -9.72 16.13
N LEU A 73 -0.58 -8.49 16.61
CA LEU A 73 -0.18 -8.21 17.98
C LEU A 73 -1.29 -8.64 18.93
N ILE A 74 -0.98 -9.51 19.88
CA ILE A 74 -1.91 -9.94 20.92
C ILE A 74 -1.77 -9.00 22.12
N ILE A 75 -2.89 -8.46 22.58
CA ILE A 75 -2.94 -7.48 23.68
C ILE A 75 -3.98 -7.86 24.75
N TYR A 76 -3.80 -7.31 25.94
CA TYR A 76 -4.74 -7.36 27.06
C TYR A 76 -4.73 -6.02 27.82
N PRO A 77 -5.38 -4.97 27.25
CA PRO A 77 -5.33 -3.62 27.78
C PRO A 77 -5.92 -3.48 29.21
N GLU A 78 -6.69 -4.46 29.67
CA GLU A 78 -7.26 -4.52 31.02
C GLU A 78 -6.21 -4.87 32.09
N ASN A 79 -5.09 -5.50 31.73
CA ASN A 79 -4.01 -5.83 32.66
C ASN A 79 -2.62 -5.70 32.01
N LEU A 80 -2.06 -4.48 32.04
CA LEU A 80 -0.76 -4.17 31.45
C LEU A 80 0.43 -4.87 32.15
N GLU A 81 0.25 -5.35 33.39
CA GLU A 81 1.30 -6.08 34.13
C GLU A 81 1.66 -7.43 33.46
N GLU A 82 0.74 -7.99 32.66
CA GLU A 82 0.97 -9.21 31.89
C GLU A 82 1.91 -9.01 30.69
N LYS A 83 2.19 -7.75 30.30
CA LYS A 83 3.08 -7.37 29.19
C LYS A 83 2.80 -8.15 27.90
N LEU A 84 1.52 -8.35 27.58
CA LEU A 84 1.13 -9.30 26.54
C LEU A 84 1.58 -8.88 25.15
N SER A 85 1.50 -7.57 24.83
CA SER A 85 2.03 -7.02 23.58
C SER A 85 3.52 -7.30 23.40
N PHE A 86 4.32 -7.19 24.47
CA PHE A 86 5.75 -7.49 24.44
C PHE A 86 6.00 -8.95 24.09
N TYR A 87 5.41 -9.89 24.83
CA TYR A 87 5.61 -11.32 24.57
C TYR A 87 5.07 -11.73 23.20
N SER A 88 3.98 -11.11 22.75
CA SER A 88 3.44 -11.33 21.41
C SER A 88 4.40 -10.85 20.32
N ALA A 89 4.93 -9.63 20.44
CA ALA A 89 5.91 -9.11 19.50
C ALA A 89 7.19 -9.96 19.49
N PHE A 90 7.67 -10.42 20.65
CA PHE A 90 8.81 -11.33 20.75
C PHE A 90 8.55 -12.65 20.03
N THR A 91 7.37 -13.25 20.24
CA THR A 91 6.97 -14.50 19.56
C THR A 91 6.95 -14.33 18.04
N ILE A 92 6.50 -13.17 17.54
CA ILE A 92 6.52 -12.87 16.11
C ILE A 92 7.97 -12.79 15.60
N LEU A 93 8.86 -12.08 16.31
CA LEU A 93 10.26 -11.93 15.93
C LEU A 93 11.03 -13.26 15.99
N TYR A 94 10.82 -14.04 17.03
CA TYR A 94 11.40 -15.37 17.23
C TYR A 94 11.06 -16.32 16.06
N ASN A 95 9.83 -16.24 15.55
CA ASN A 95 9.38 -17.08 14.43
C ASN A 95 9.86 -16.61 13.05
N ILE A 96 10.48 -15.42 12.93
CA ILE A 96 11.02 -14.92 11.66
C ILE A 96 12.37 -15.56 11.35
N GLY A 97 13.21 -15.81 12.35
CA GLY A 97 14.53 -16.46 12.17
C GLY A 97 15.61 -15.85 13.06
N GLU A 98 16.79 -15.65 12.49
CA GLU A 98 18.01 -15.18 13.18
C GLU A 98 18.00 -13.67 13.49
N ILE A 99 16.89 -12.97 13.21
CA ILE A 99 16.80 -11.50 13.34
C ILE A 99 17.11 -10.99 14.76
N LEU A 100 16.73 -11.77 15.79
CA LEU A 100 17.00 -11.44 17.19
C LEU A 100 18.51 -11.34 17.48
N ASN A 101 19.32 -12.15 16.79
CA ASN A 101 20.77 -12.18 16.92
C ASN A 101 21.45 -11.16 16.00
N GLN A 102 20.96 -11.01 14.77
CA GLN A 102 21.58 -10.18 13.75
C GLN A 102 21.28 -8.69 13.90
N PHE A 103 20.07 -8.35 14.35
CA PHE A 103 19.60 -6.96 14.44
C PHE A 103 18.93 -6.69 15.80
N PRO A 104 19.65 -6.79 16.93
CA PRO A 104 19.06 -6.70 18.26
C PRO A 104 18.39 -5.35 18.55
N ASP A 105 18.99 -4.22 18.13
CA ASP A 105 18.41 -2.88 18.31
C ASP A 105 17.08 -2.71 17.53
N PHE A 106 16.99 -3.32 16.35
CA PHE A 106 15.77 -3.32 15.54
C PHE A 106 14.67 -4.17 16.20
N CYS A 107 15.02 -5.32 16.76
CA CYS A 107 14.10 -6.14 17.52
C CYS A 107 13.62 -5.41 18.78
N CYS A 108 14.51 -4.79 19.56
CA CYS A 108 14.16 -3.98 20.72
C CYS A 108 13.25 -2.81 20.35
N THR A 109 13.47 -2.20 19.18
CA THR A 109 12.60 -1.16 18.62
C THR A 109 11.16 -1.65 18.42
N ILE A 110 10.97 -2.84 17.84
CA ILE A 110 9.63 -3.44 17.64
C ILE A 110 8.99 -3.81 18.98
N LEU A 111 9.76 -4.37 19.92
CA LEU A 111 9.28 -4.76 21.24
C LEU A 111 8.82 -3.55 22.07
N GLY A 112 9.60 -2.48 22.11
CA GLY A 112 9.25 -1.24 22.80
C GLY A 112 8.04 -0.54 22.17
N LEU A 113 7.97 -0.51 20.84
CA LEU A 113 6.81 -0.01 20.12
C LEU A 113 5.53 -0.78 20.49
N ALA A 114 5.58 -2.11 20.56
CA ALA A 114 4.44 -2.94 20.92
C ALA A 114 3.86 -2.59 22.30
N GLN A 115 4.74 -2.38 23.29
CA GLN A 115 4.34 -1.98 24.64
C GLN A 115 3.63 -0.62 24.66
N GLU A 116 4.18 0.37 23.96
CA GLU A 116 3.59 1.71 23.94
C GLU A 116 2.27 1.75 23.16
N LEU A 117 2.10 0.93 22.12
CA LEU A 117 0.83 0.80 21.41
C LEU A 117 -0.29 0.29 22.35
N GLU A 118 -0.01 -0.76 23.13
CA GLU A 118 -0.97 -1.33 24.08
C GLU A 118 -1.28 -0.35 25.22
N LYS A 119 -0.23 0.18 25.87
CA LYS A 119 -0.32 1.09 27.02
C LYS A 119 -1.12 2.36 26.70
N ASN A 120 -0.89 2.96 25.55
CA ASN A 120 -1.55 4.22 25.17
C ASN A 120 -2.78 4.01 24.28
N LYS A 121 -3.11 2.78 23.90
CA LYS A 121 -4.22 2.46 23.00
C LYS A 121 -4.11 3.14 21.63
N TRP A 122 -2.90 3.16 21.05
CA TRP A 122 -2.65 3.73 19.72
C TRP A 122 -2.99 2.77 18.57
N TYR A 123 -4.10 2.06 18.68
CA TYR A 123 -4.57 1.05 17.74
C TYR A 123 -6.10 1.11 17.58
N GLU A 124 -6.64 0.41 16.60
CA GLU A 124 -8.10 0.22 16.46
C GLU A 124 -8.45 -1.21 16.01
N PRO A 125 -9.54 -1.81 16.52
CA PRO A 125 -9.96 -3.16 16.15
C PRO A 125 -10.21 -3.37 14.65
N GLU A 126 -10.70 -2.35 13.95
CA GLU A 126 -11.20 -2.47 12.57
C GLU A 126 -10.08 -2.53 11.53
N ASN A 127 -9.01 -1.75 11.75
CA ASN A 127 -7.97 -1.52 10.75
C ASN A 127 -6.56 -1.87 11.22
N SER A 128 -6.32 -2.02 12.53
CA SER A 128 -5.05 -2.48 13.05
C SER A 128 -5.00 -4.01 13.07
N SER A 129 -3.82 -4.57 12.83
CA SER A 129 -3.56 -6.01 12.98
C SER A 129 -3.35 -6.37 14.45
N ILE A 130 -4.38 -6.19 15.28
CA ILE A 130 -4.35 -6.43 16.72
C ILE A 130 -5.49 -7.37 17.12
N ILE A 131 -5.21 -8.27 18.05
CA ILE A 131 -6.19 -9.23 18.60
C ILE A 131 -6.14 -9.18 20.12
N HIS A 132 -7.29 -9.15 20.77
CA HIS A 132 -7.37 -9.27 22.22
C HIS A 132 -7.11 -10.73 22.66
N LEU A 133 -6.41 -10.96 23.78
CA LEU A 133 -6.08 -12.28 24.35
C LEU A 133 -7.22 -13.31 24.29
N LYS A 134 -8.41 -12.94 24.75
CA LYS A 134 -9.64 -13.77 24.70
C LYS A 134 -9.98 -14.38 23.32
N ASN A 135 -9.49 -13.78 22.24
CA ASN A 135 -9.73 -14.19 20.86
C ASN A 135 -8.48 -14.84 20.22
N ALA A 136 -7.36 -14.91 20.93
CA ALA A 136 -6.13 -15.48 20.43
C ALA A 136 -6.18 -17.01 20.42
N LYS A 137 -5.55 -17.65 19.43
CA LYS A 137 -5.45 -19.11 19.33
C LYS A 137 -4.32 -19.72 20.16
N TYR A 138 -3.40 -18.89 20.64
CA TYR A 138 -2.25 -19.30 21.44
C TYR A 138 -1.95 -18.22 22.47
N ASP A 139 -1.21 -18.61 23.51
CA ASP A 139 -0.74 -17.69 24.55
C ASP A 139 0.70 -17.26 24.22
N PRO A 140 0.97 -15.97 23.95
CA PRO A 140 2.32 -15.54 23.61
C PRO A 140 3.30 -15.68 24.80
N ARG A 141 2.81 -15.91 26.02
CA ARG A 141 3.65 -16.14 27.21
C ARG A 141 4.33 -17.51 27.22
N ASP A 142 4.00 -18.39 26.27
CA ASP A 142 4.68 -19.68 26.11
C ASP A 142 6.21 -19.53 25.89
N LEU A 143 6.66 -18.38 25.36
CA LEU A 143 8.09 -18.04 25.18
C LEU A 143 8.61 -17.01 26.18
N LYS A 144 7.92 -16.81 27.31
CA LYS A 144 8.24 -15.76 28.29
C LYS A 144 9.68 -15.82 28.79
N ASP A 145 10.17 -16.99 29.19
CA ASP A 145 11.51 -17.12 29.78
C ASP A 145 12.60 -16.67 28.80
N LEU A 146 12.47 -17.03 27.52
CA LEU A 146 13.38 -16.59 26.45
C LEU A 146 13.28 -15.08 26.18
N ALA A 147 12.06 -14.52 26.22
CA ALA A 147 11.85 -13.10 26.03
C ALA A 147 12.44 -12.27 27.19
N ASP A 148 12.29 -12.75 28.42
CA ASP A 148 12.82 -12.13 29.64
C ASP A 148 14.38 -12.20 29.67
N GLU A 149 14.97 -13.32 29.21
CA GLU A 149 16.42 -13.44 29.01
C GLU A 149 16.92 -12.46 27.94
N TYR A 150 16.26 -12.44 26.77
CA TYR A 150 16.63 -11.57 25.66
C TYR A 150 16.67 -10.08 26.05
N ILE A 151 15.67 -9.62 26.81
CA ILE A 151 15.59 -8.21 27.23
C ILE A 151 16.52 -7.87 28.39
N THR A 152 16.97 -8.88 29.14
CA THR A 152 18.03 -8.70 30.13
C THR A 152 19.37 -8.44 29.44
N GLU A 153 19.64 -9.12 28.33
CA GLU A 153 20.84 -8.92 27.52
C GLU A 153 20.76 -7.67 26.62
N ASN A 154 19.56 -7.34 26.13
CA ASN A 154 19.30 -6.23 25.22
C ASN A 154 18.19 -5.32 25.77
N PRO A 155 18.48 -4.46 26.77
CA PRO A 155 17.45 -3.63 27.39
C PRO A 155 16.79 -2.64 26.42
N ILE A 156 15.45 -2.56 26.43
CA ILE A 156 14.71 -1.50 25.73
C ILE A 156 14.97 -0.16 26.43
N ASN A 157 15.22 0.87 25.63
CA ASN A 157 15.36 2.25 26.07
C ASN A 157 14.42 3.17 25.25
N ASP A 158 14.32 4.44 25.65
CA ASP A 158 13.42 5.41 25.01
C ASP A 158 13.76 5.68 23.53
N ASN A 159 15.03 5.51 23.14
CA ASN A 159 15.45 5.67 21.76
C ASN A 159 14.84 4.58 20.86
N HIS A 160 14.80 3.33 21.33
CA HIS A 160 14.12 2.23 20.62
C HIS A 160 12.63 2.54 20.39
N VAL A 161 11.95 3.11 21.38
CA VAL A 161 10.56 3.53 21.24
C VAL A 161 10.41 4.62 20.18
N SER A 162 11.25 5.66 20.25
CA SER A 162 11.27 6.77 19.29
C SER A 162 11.51 6.29 17.85
N MET A 163 12.50 5.42 17.65
CA MET A 163 12.79 4.78 16.36
C MET A 163 11.57 4.01 15.83
N GLY A 164 10.90 3.24 16.69
CA GLY A 164 9.73 2.44 16.30
C GLY A 164 8.54 3.31 15.88
N LEU A 165 8.33 4.42 16.58
CA LEU A 165 7.31 5.41 16.22
C LEU A 165 7.63 6.08 14.89
N ASN A 166 8.88 6.47 14.64
CA ASN A 166 9.30 7.05 13.35
C ASN A 166 9.06 6.09 12.18
N LEU A 167 9.38 4.81 12.35
CA LEU A 167 9.10 3.78 11.34
C LEU A 167 7.58 3.61 11.12
N MET A 168 6.79 3.61 12.20
CA MET A 168 5.33 3.53 12.11
C MET A 168 4.76 4.74 11.35
N ILE A 169 5.19 5.95 11.67
CA ILE A 169 4.77 7.20 10.99
C ILE A 169 5.14 7.14 9.51
N ALA A 170 6.40 6.84 9.18
CA ALA A 170 6.87 6.71 7.81
C ALA A 170 6.08 5.65 7.01
N SER A 171 5.67 4.56 7.66
CA SER A 171 4.82 3.55 7.03
C SER A 171 3.41 4.05 6.72
N LYS A 172 2.84 4.93 7.56
CA LYS A 172 1.51 5.52 7.31
C LYS A 172 1.56 6.60 6.22
N LEU A 173 2.67 7.32 6.15
CA LEU A 173 2.97 8.24 5.05
C LEU A 173 3.11 7.49 3.72
N ASN A 174 3.83 6.37 3.71
CA ASN A 174 3.87 5.47 2.56
C ASN A 174 2.48 4.97 2.17
N PHE A 175 1.64 4.61 3.14
CA PHE A 175 0.26 4.21 2.88
C PHE A 175 -0.50 5.34 2.19
N LEU A 176 -0.40 6.58 2.68
CA LEU A 176 -1.04 7.75 2.09
C LEU A 176 -0.65 7.90 0.62
N HIS A 177 0.63 7.76 0.26
CA HIS A 177 1.09 7.99 -1.11
C HIS A 177 0.93 6.77 -2.03
N THR A 178 0.94 5.55 -1.50
CA THR A 178 1.10 4.31 -2.31
C THR A 178 0.08 3.21 -2.05
N ASP A 179 -0.85 3.35 -1.11
CA ASP A 179 -1.73 2.27 -0.58
C ASP A 179 -0.98 1.12 0.12
N HIS A 180 0.34 1.21 0.26
CA HIS A 180 1.17 0.20 0.91
C HIS A 180 1.88 0.82 2.11
N HIS A 181 1.82 0.14 3.26
CA HIS A 181 2.62 0.55 4.42
C HIS A 181 4.10 0.20 4.17
N ILE A 182 4.31 -1.03 3.68
CA ILE A 182 5.59 -1.59 3.21
C ILE A 182 5.30 -2.47 1.99
N GLY A 183 6.08 -2.29 0.91
CA GLY A 183 5.92 -3.00 -0.36
C GLY A 183 6.53 -4.41 -0.37
N THR A 184 6.82 -4.94 -1.56
CA THR A 184 7.62 -6.17 -1.69
C THR A 184 9.09 -5.94 -1.33
N LYS A 185 9.53 -4.68 -1.32
CA LYS A 185 10.82 -4.18 -0.84
C LYS A 185 10.59 -2.97 0.07
N LEU A 186 11.63 -2.50 0.74
CA LEU A 186 11.60 -1.20 1.41
C LEU A 186 11.51 -0.10 0.36
N GLU A 187 10.43 0.67 0.44
CA GLU A 187 10.08 1.78 -0.46
C GLU A 187 9.71 2.99 0.41
N GLY A 188 9.74 4.18 -0.20
CA GLY A 188 9.61 5.44 0.53
C GLY A 188 10.96 5.96 1.02
N HIS A 189 11.16 7.27 0.89
CA HIS A 189 12.41 7.91 1.25
C HIS A 189 12.70 7.77 2.75
N TYR A 190 11.77 8.21 3.61
CA TYR A 190 11.95 8.19 5.06
C TYR A 190 12.04 6.78 5.66
N MET A 191 11.31 5.80 5.13
CA MET A 191 11.43 4.41 5.59
C MET A 191 12.84 3.87 5.36
N LYS A 192 13.42 4.11 4.18
CA LYS A 192 14.81 3.72 3.89
C LYS A 192 15.80 4.49 4.76
N TYR A 193 15.63 5.82 4.82
CA TYR A 193 16.49 6.69 5.60
C TYR A 193 16.54 6.26 7.08
N PHE A 194 15.39 6.00 7.71
CA PHE A 194 15.36 5.57 9.11
C PHE A 194 15.95 4.18 9.31
N ILE A 195 15.66 3.22 8.44
CA ILE A 195 16.25 1.88 8.57
C ILE A 195 17.78 1.92 8.45
N GLU A 196 18.29 2.63 7.45
CA GLU A 196 19.73 2.81 7.25
C GLU A 196 20.39 3.55 8.41
N SER A 197 19.79 4.66 8.84
CA SER A 197 20.35 5.52 9.89
C SER A 197 20.33 4.86 11.26
N TYR A 198 19.33 4.02 11.56
CA TYR A 198 19.18 3.40 12.88
C TYR A 198 19.82 2.01 12.96
N PHE A 199 19.82 1.24 11.88
CA PHE A 199 20.20 -0.18 11.91
C PHE A 199 21.24 -0.57 10.84
N GLY A 200 21.72 0.38 10.05
CA GLY A 200 22.77 0.19 9.04
C GLY A 200 22.25 -0.28 7.68
N GLU A 201 23.16 -0.28 6.70
CA GLU A 201 22.86 -0.63 5.30
C GLU A 201 22.44 -2.11 5.15
N ASP A 202 23.01 -3.01 5.95
CA ASP A 202 22.65 -4.44 5.93
C ASP A 202 21.16 -4.68 6.24
N ALA A 203 20.57 -3.85 7.12
CA ALA A 203 19.15 -3.92 7.46
C ALA A 203 18.26 -3.55 6.27
N LEU A 204 18.72 -2.72 5.33
CA LEU A 204 17.96 -2.36 4.12
C LEU A 204 17.76 -3.56 3.18
N LEU A 205 18.72 -4.49 3.17
CA LEU A 205 18.76 -5.64 2.29
C LEU A 205 18.23 -6.91 2.97
N SER A 206 18.08 -6.90 4.29
CA SER A 206 17.62 -8.05 5.08
C SER A 206 16.15 -8.40 4.80
N HIS A 207 15.91 -9.65 4.43
CA HIS A 207 14.56 -10.19 4.24
C HIS A 207 13.80 -10.26 5.56
N ASP A 208 14.49 -10.60 6.65
CA ASP A 208 13.89 -10.77 7.97
C ASP A 208 13.42 -9.42 8.53
N VAL A 209 14.23 -8.37 8.38
CA VAL A 209 13.84 -6.99 8.73
C VAL A 209 12.59 -6.58 7.96
N LEU A 210 12.54 -6.86 6.66
CA LEU A 210 11.36 -6.57 5.84
C LEU A 210 10.11 -7.34 6.31
N ILE A 211 10.24 -8.62 6.69
CA ILE A 211 9.11 -9.41 7.22
C ILE A 211 8.64 -8.83 8.55
N ALA A 212 9.56 -8.51 9.46
CA ALA A 212 9.26 -7.94 10.77
C ALA A 212 8.55 -6.59 10.65
N LEU A 213 9.04 -5.70 9.78
CA LEU A 213 8.37 -4.43 9.46
C LEU A 213 6.95 -4.65 8.93
N LYS A 214 6.77 -5.57 7.99
CA LYS A 214 5.43 -5.91 7.45
C LYS A 214 4.47 -6.39 8.52
N SER A 215 4.95 -6.94 9.62
CA SER A 215 4.12 -7.30 10.76
C SER A 215 3.79 -6.05 11.58
N CYS A 216 4.80 -5.31 12.06
CA CYS A 216 4.61 -4.28 13.07
C CYS A 216 3.94 -3.00 12.58
N VAL A 217 4.18 -2.58 11.34
CA VAL A 217 3.63 -1.33 10.79
C VAL A 217 2.10 -1.32 10.69
N HIS A 218 1.46 -2.49 10.78
CA HIS A 218 0.00 -2.62 10.74
C HIS A 218 -0.64 -2.58 12.13
N TRP A 219 0.12 -2.57 13.22
CA TRP A 219 -0.43 -2.52 14.58
C TRP A 219 -0.96 -1.12 14.94
N GLY A 220 -0.27 -0.05 14.49
CA GLY A 220 -0.66 1.33 14.80
C GLY A 220 -1.91 1.81 14.04
N ASN A 221 -2.74 2.61 14.72
CA ASN A 221 -3.94 3.24 14.17
C ASN A 221 -3.58 4.19 13.01
N ILE A 222 -4.19 3.99 11.84
CA ILE A 222 -3.90 4.81 10.66
C ILE A 222 -4.44 6.25 10.80
N LYS A 223 -5.67 6.42 11.31
CA LYS A 223 -6.33 7.73 11.43
C LYS A 223 -5.60 8.61 12.44
N GLY A 224 -5.27 8.08 13.61
CA GLY A 224 -4.55 8.82 14.65
C GLY A 224 -3.16 9.29 14.19
N ILE A 225 -2.42 8.44 13.46
CA ILE A 225 -1.10 8.83 12.95
C ILE A 225 -1.19 9.85 11.81
N LEU A 226 -2.14 9.69 10.88
CA LEU A 226 -2.36 10.70 9.83
C LEU A 226 -2.85 12.04 10.42
N TYR A 227 -3.64 11.99 11.49
CA TYR A 227 -4.02 13.18 12.25
C TYR A 227 -2.79 13.89 12.86
N LYS A 228 -1.85 13.14 13.46
CA LYS A 228 -0.60 13.71 14.00
C LYS A 228 0.37 14.22 12.92
N LEU A 229 0.24 13.73 11.68
CA LEU A 229 0.94 14.24 10.51
C LEU A 229 0.28 15.50 9.92
N ASP A 230 -0.72 16.08 10.59
CA ASP A 230 -1.47 17.26 10.15
C ASP A 230 -2.16 17.07 8.78
N VAL A 231 -2.55 15.83 8.45
CA VAL A 231 -3.38 15.56 7.27
C VAL A 231 -4.78 16.14 7.53
N PRO A 232 -5.29 17.05 6.67
CA PRO A 232 -6.53 17.75 6.93
C PRO A 232 -7.74 16.82 6.81
N ASN A 233 -8.80 17.12 7.57
CA ASN A 233 -10.12 16.47 7.50
C ASN A 233 -10.12 14.95 7.72
N ILE A 234 -9.13 14.44 8.45
CA ILE A 234 -9.16 13.07 8.99
C ILE A 234 -10.35 12.93 9.94
N LYS A 235 -11.13 11.88 9.75
CA LYS A 235 -12.22 11.52 10.67
C LYS A 235 -11.61 10.99 11.96
N ILE A 236 -11.67 11.79 13.01
CA ILE A 236 -11.18 11.44 14.35
C ILE A 236 -12.28 11.74 15.37
N ASP A 237 -12.63 10.75 16.17
CA ASP A 237 -13.55 10.92 17.30
C ASP A 237 -12.80 11.41 18.56
N ASP A 238 -13.54 11.83 19.58
CA ASP A 238 -12.97 12.39 20.80
C ASP A 238 -12.13 11.38 21.59
N GLU A 239 -12.48 10.09 21.53
CA GLU A 239 -11.74 9.02 22.21
C GLU A 239 -10.37 8.82 21.56
N LEU A 240 -10.34 8.70 20.23
CA LEU A 240 -9.10 8.54 19.46
C LEU A 240 -8.23 9.79 19.54
N ARG A 241 -8.83 10.98 19.52
CA ARG A 241 -8.11 12.25 19.74
C ARG A 241 -7.42 12.24 21.12
N SER A 242 -8.18 11.93 22.18
CA SER A 242 -7.64 11.88 23.54
C SER A 242 -6.53 10.83 23.71
N SER A 243 -6.63 9.69 23.02
CA SER A 243 -5.57 8.67 22.98
C SER A 243 -4.29 9.19 22.32
N PHE A 244 -4.44 9.96 21.23
CA PHE A 244 -3.32 10.51 20.46
C PHE A 244 -2.75 11.83 21.01
N ASP A 245 -3.36 12.43 22.04
CA ASP A 245 -2.78 13.60 22.75
C ASP A 245 -1.40 13.28 23.35
N LYS A 246 -1.19 12.02 23.75
CA LYS A 246 0.10 11.53 24.28
C LYS A 246 1.06 11.04 23.18
N PHE A 247 0.59 10.94 21.94
CA PHE A 247 1.43 10.49 20.83
C PHE A 247 2.46 11.58 20.53
N PRO A 248 3.77 11.26 20.43
CA PRO A 248 4.81 12.25 20.14
C PRO A 248 4.55 13.01 18.84
N ASP A 249 4.92 14.28 18.79
CA ASP A 249 4.78 15.06 17.56
C ASP A 249 5.75 14.53 16.49
N PRO A 250 5.27 14.22 15.27
CA PRO A 250 6.14 13.82 14.17
C PRO A 250 7.12 14.93 13.81
N MET A 251 8.29 14.52 13.28
CA MET A 251 9.26 15.44 12.70
C MET A 251 8.62 16.33 11.63
N GLU A 252 8.99 17.61 11.59
CA GLU A 252 8.42 18.58 10.66
C GLU A 252 8.57 18.16 9.20
N GLU A 253 9.70 17.55 8.85
CA GLU A 253 9.95 17.02 7.50
C GLU A 253 8.92 15.95 7.08
N LEU A 254 8.44 15.12 8.02
CA LEU A 254 7.41 14.11 7.74
C LEU A 254 6.04 14.75 7.50
N LYS A 255 5.75 15.86 8.19
CA LYS A 255 4.52 16.64 7.99
C LYS A 255 4.53 17.34 6.64
N ILE A 256 5.65 17.95 6.27
CA ILE A 256 5.84 18.55 4.94
C ILE A 256 5.69 17.49 3.84
N ASN A 257 6.26 16.31 4.05
CA ASN A 257 6.23 15.23 3.07
C ASN A 257 4.82 14.70 2.75
N VAL A 258 3.81 14.98 3.60
CA VAL A 258 2.40 14.73 3.26
C VAL A 258 2.06 15.33 1.89
N TYR A 259 2.58 16.53 1.59
CA TYR A 259 2.24 17.32 0.41
C TYR A 259 3.20 17.13 -0.77
N ASP A 260 4.34 16.46 -0.58
CA ASP A 260 5.29 16.18 -1.67
C ASP A 260 4.70 15.27 -2.76
N ARG A 261 3.72 14.46 -2.38
CA ARG A 261 3.09 13.49 -3.26
C ARG A 261 1.59 13.43 -3.05
N TYR A 262 0.91 13.30 -4.18
CA TYR A 262 -0.50 13.07 -4.22
C TYR A 262 -0.87 11.72 -3.55
N PRO A 263 -2.07 11.63 -2.94
CA PRO A 263 -2.53 10.41 -2.27
C PRO A 263 -2.72 9.27 -3.26
N SER A 264 -2.59 8.03 -2.78
CA SER A 264 -2.77 6.84 -3.58
C SER A 264 -4.14 6.81 -4.27
N GLY A 265 -4.16 6.40 -5.54
CA GLY A 265 -5.35 6.42 -6.39
C GLY A 265 -5.45 7.65 -7.31
N THR A 266 -4.67 8.71 -7.06
CA THR A 266 -4.74 9.96 -7.84
C THR A 266 -3.54 10.20 -8.78
N SER A 267 -2.60 9.24 -8.86
CA SER A 267 -1.35 9.36 -9.64
C SER A 267 -1.49 9.84 -11.09
N LYS A 268 -2.64 9.61 -11.74
CA LYS A 268 -2.92 10.10 -13.10
C LYS A 268 -3.09 11.62 -13.16
N TYR A 269 -3.67 12.25 -12.13
CA TYR A 269 -3.87 13.70 -12.04
C TYR A 269 -2.53 14.39 -11.81
N SER A 270 -1.74 13.90 -10.85
CA SER A 270 -0.37 14.38 -10.62
C SER A 270 0.48 14.25 -11.89
N LEU A 271 0.38 13.14 -12.62
CA LEU A 271 1.11 12.96 -13.87
C LEU A 271 0.73 14.02 -14.90
N VAL A 272 -0.56 14.21 -15.20
CA VAL A 272 -0.96 15.18 -16.23
C VAL A 272 -0.67 16.62 -15.82
N LYS A 273 -0.86 17.00 -14.55
CA LYS A 273 -0.52 18.34 -14.03
C LYS A 273 0.98 18.60 -14.20
N LYS A 274 1.83 17.71 -13.67
CA LYS A 274 3.29 17.84 -13.77
C LYS A 274 3.79 17.83 -15.22
N SER A 275 3.22 16.99 -16.08
CA SER A 275 3.57 16.98 -17.50
C SER A 275 3.24 18.32 -18.17
N LEU A 276 2.11 18.94 -17.85
CA LEU A 276 1.74 20.24 -18.40
C LEU A 276 2.63 21.36 -17.86
N GLU A 277 2.95 21.37 -16.56
CA GLU A 277 3.87 22.33 -15.93
C GLU A 277 5.27 22.28 -16.56
N ILE A 278 5.84 21.08 -16.70
CA ILE A 278 7.17 20.91 -17.33
C ILE A 278 7.15 21.44 -18.76
N LEU A 279 6.11 21.09 -19.53
CA LEU A 279 6.01 21.52 -20.92
C LEU A 279 5.66 22.99 -21.07
N SER A 280 5.03 23.64 -20.08
CA SER A 280 4.79 25.08 -20.10
C SER A 280 6.06 25.88 -19.80
N ASP A 281 6.97 25.32 -18.99
CA ASP A 281 8.23 25.98 -18.63
C ASP A 281 9.27 25.96 -19.77
N TRP A 282 9.09 25.09 -20.76
CA TRP A 282 9.92 25.04 -21.96
C TRP A 282 9.78 26.32 -22.81
N SER A 283 10.90 26.87 -23.30
CA SER A 283 10.95 28.16 -24.01
C SER A 283 9.90 28.31 -25.11
N PHE A 284 9.76 27.30 -25.97
CA PHE A 284 8.88 27.36 -27.14
C PHE A 284 7.43 26.94 -26.84
N SER A 285 7.06 26.71 -25.57
CA SER A 285 5.68 26.40 -25.17
C SER A 285 4.68 27.50 -25.56
N LYS A 286 5.17 28.74 -25.72
CA LYS A 286 4.43 29.91 -26.23
C LYS A 286 4.00 29.77 -27.71
N LEU A 287 4.65 28.91 -28.47
CA LEU A 287 4.36 28.64 -29.87
C LEU A 287 3.43 27.42 -30.04
N VAL A 288 3.32 26.57 -29.02
CA VAL A 288 2.50 25.36 -29.05
C VAL A 288 1.02 25.70 -28.78
N PRO A 289 0.09 25.44 -29.73
CA PRO A 289 -1.33 25.69 -29.49
C PRO A 289 -1.92 24.71 -28.47
N CYS A 290 -2.76 25.23 -27.57
CA CYS A 290 -3.49 24.48 -26.56
C CYS A 290 -4.98 24.86 -26.59
N ASP A 291 -5.80 23.99 -27.20
CA ASP A 291 -7.26 24.14 -27.23
C ASP A 291 -7.96 23.31 -26.13
N LEU A 292 -7.19 22.77 -25.18
CA LEU A 292 -7.74 21.97 -24.09
C LEU A 292 -8.29 22.88 -23.00
N ASP A 293 -9.52 22.59 -22.55
CA ASP A 293 -10.02 23.12 -21.29
C ASP A 293 -9.30 22.40 -20.14
N LEU A 294 -8.54 23.17 -19.36
CA LEU A 294 -7.75 22.70 -18.22
C LEU A 294 -8.32 23.13 -16.87
N ASP A 295 -9.41 23.92 -16.83
CA ASP A 295 -9.93 24.50 -15.58
C ASP A 295 -10.28 23.38 -14.60
N TRP A 296 -11.00 22.37 -15.08
CA TRP A 296 -11.38 21.19 -14.31
C TRP A 296 -10.18 20.41 -13.73
N LEU A 297 -9.03 20.42 -14.42
CA LEU A 297 -7.86 19.66 -14.00
C LEU A 297 -7.20 20.35 -12.81
N PHE A 298 -6.96 21.66 -12.93
CA PHE A 298 -6.34 22.46 -11.88
C PHE A 298 -7.26 22.59 -10.66
N GLU A 299 -8.58 22.70 -10.86
CA GLU A 299 -9.57 22.61 -9.77
C GLU A 299 -9.45 21.29 -9.00
N VAL A 300 -9.48 20.14 -9.70
CA VAL A 300 -9.38 18.82 -9.06
C VAL A 300 -8.02 18.63 -8.39
N CYS A 301 -6.94 19.09 -9.01
CA CYS A 301 -5.60 19.03 -8.44
C CYS A 301 -5.48 19.86 -7.15
N ASN A 302 -6.01 21.09 -7.15
CA ASN A 302 -6.07 21.94 -5.98
C ASN A 302 -6.93 21.32 -4.86
N ASP A 303 -8.07 20.71 -5.20
CA ASP A 303 -8.89 19.98 -4.22
C ASP A 303 -8.14 18.79 -3.60
N ILE A 304 -7.33 18.07 -4.39
CA ILE A 304 -6.48 16.97 -3.91
C ILE A 304 -5.38 17.50 -2.99
N GLU A 305 -4.73 18.61 -3.36
CA GLU A 305 -3.63 19.22 -2.60
C GLU A 305 -4.12 19.78 -1.25
N THR A 306 -5.30 20.41 -1.23
CA THR A 306 -5.91 20.97 -0.02
C THR A 306 -6.57 19.91 0.87
N ASN A 307 -7.00 18.78 0.31
CA ASN A 307 -7.64 17.71 1.07
C ASN A 307 -7.30 16.30 0.54
N PRO A 308 -6.05 15.84 0.72
CA PRO A 308 -5.58 14.59 0.11
C PRO A 308 -6.34 13.37 0.62
N ILE A 309 -6.79 13.36 1.88
CA ILE A 309 -7.43 12.16 2.43
C ILE A 309 -8.75 11.82 1.75
N LYS A 310 -9.51 12.82 1.27
CA LYS A 310 -10.76 12.57 0.53
C LYS A 310 -10.54 11.77 -0.75
N TYR A 311 -9.39 11.93 -1.37
CA TYR A 311 -9.05 11.30 -2.65
C TYR A 311 -8.19 10.03 -2.50
N HIS A 312 -7.87 9.62 -1.27
CA HIS A 312 -7.15 8.38 -1.05
C HIS A 312 -8.00 7.17 -1.45
N LEU A 313 -7.41 6.18 -2.13
CA LEU A 313 -8.09 4.97 -2.64
C LEU A 313 -8.89 4.21 -1.56
N ARG A 314 -8.43 4.27 -0.31
CA ARG A 314 -9.05 3.59 0.84
C ARG A 314 -9.93 4.47 1.70
N SER A 315 -10.12 5.74 1.33
CA SER A 315 -10.79 6.72 2.17
C SER A 315 -12.16 6.23 2.64
N GLN A 316 -12.98 5.73 1.72
CA GLN A 316 -14.27 5.12 2.05
C GLN A 316 -14.13 3.79 2.82
N THR A 317 -13.30 2.86 2.33
CA THR A 317 -13.20 1.51 2.91
C THR A 317 -12.60 1.46 4.32
N LYS A 318 -11.78 2.45 4.68
CA LYS A 318 -11.14 2.58 5.99
C LYS A 318 -11.75 3.69 6.84
N ASP A 319 -12.84 4.31 6.37
CA ASP A 319 -13.54 5.39 7.07
C ASP A 319 -12.59 6.53 7.50
N LEU A 320 -11.73 6.98 6.56
CA LEU A 320 -10.66 7.93 6.86
C LEU A 320 -11.15 9.39 6.93
N CYS A 321 -12.25 9.72 6.26
CA CYS A 321 -12.89 11.03 6.30
C CYS A 321 -14.42 10.89 6.15
N GLU A 322 -15.17 11.94 6.48
CA GLU A 322 -16.65 11.90 6.47
C GLU A 322 -17.25 11.84 5.06
N ASN A 323 -16.59 12.47 4.08
CA ASN A 323 -17.09 12.65 2.72
C ASN A 323 -16.04 12.23 1.67
N PRO A 324 -15.68 10.93 1.61
CA PRO A 324 -14.68 10.43 0.68
C PRO A 324 -15.15 10.59 -0.77
N VAL A 325 -14.22 10.92 -1.67
CA VAL A 325 -14.49 11.01 -3.11
C VAL A 325 -14.50 9.60 -3.70
N ASN A 326 -15.55 9.29 -4.46
CA ASN A 326 -15.60 8.06 -5.25
C ASN A 326 -14.66 8.19 -6.47
N LEU A 327 -13.48 7.59 -6.38
CA LEU A 327 -12.48 7.63 -7.46
C LEU A 327 -12.98 6.98 -8.77
N SER A 328 -13.93 6.05 -8.69
CA SER A 328 -14.55 5.43 -9.87
C SER A 328 -15.43 6.43 -10.61
N GLU A 329 -16.30 7.13 -9.90
CA GLU A 329 -17.14 8.19 -10.46
C GLU A 329 -16.29 9.35 -11.00
N LEU A 330 -15.25 9.74 -10.26
CA LEU A 330 -14.30 10.75 -10.73
C LEU A 330 -13.61 10.31 -12.03
N ASN A 331 -13.26 9.03 -12.15
CA ASN A 331 -12.72 8.46 -13.38
C ASN A 331 -13.75 8.40 -14.50
N MET A 332 -15.02 8.12 -14.22
CA MET A 332 -16.09 8.16 -15.22
C MET A 332 -16.30 9.57 -15.76
N LYS A 333 -16.21 10.59 -14.89
CA LYS A 333 -16.36 12.01 -15.24
C LYS A 333 -15.18 12.54 -16.07
N TYR A 334 -13.95 12.36 -15.57
CA TYR A 334 -12.76 13.01 -16.14
C TYR A 334 -11.83 12.08 -16.94
N GLY A 335 -12.06 10.76 -16.93
CA GLY A 335 -11.13 9.79 -17.54
C GLY A 335 -10.89 10.02 -19.04
N LYS A 336 -11.92 10.45 -19.78
CA LYS A 336 -11.77 10.82 -21.21
C LYS A 336 -10.95 12.10 -21.39
N LEU A 337 -11.11 13.08 -20.51
CA LEU A 337 -10.38 14.34 -20.57
C LEU A 337 -8.90 14.13 -20.21
N ILE A 338 -8.61 13.34 -19.17
CA ILE A 338 -7.25 12.90 -18.83
C ILE A 338 -6.59 12.21 -20.02
N LYS A 339 -7.32 11.31 -20.70
CA LYS A 339 -6.79 10.62 -21.89
C LYS A 339 -6.42 11.63 -22.99
N LYS A 340 -7.28 12.62 -23.26
CA LYS A 340 -6.98 13.68 -24.25
C LYS A 340 -5.75 14.50 -23.87
N VAL A 341 -5.58 14.84 -22.59
CA VAL A 341 -4.39 15.56 -22.12
C VAL A 341 -3.13 14.71 -22.30
N LEU A 342 -3.17 13.42 -21.95
CA LEU A 342 -2.03 12.50 -22.14
C LEU A 342 -1.69 12.31 -23.63
N GLU A 343 -2.69 12.22 -24.50
CA GLU A 343 -2.53 12.19 -25.96
C GLU A 343 -1.89 13.48 -26.49
N TYR A 344 -2.30 14.63 -25.97
CA TYR A 344 -1.71 15.93 -26.30
C TYR A 344 -0.24 16.04 -25.85
N VAL A 345 0.04 15.68 -24.59
CA VAL A 345 1.42 15.61 -24.04
C VAL A 345 2.29 14.69 -24.89
N SER A 346 1.76 13.52 -25.29
CA SER A 346 2.45 12.57 -26.15
C SER A 346 2.85 13.17 -27.50
N LEU A 347 1.97 13.95 -28.14
CA LEU A 347 2.30 14.61 -29.41
C LEU A 347 3.48 15.58 -29.24
N ILE A 348 3.49 16.39 -28.17
CA ILE A 348 4.54 17.37 -27.94
C ILE A 348 5.89 16.69 -27.72
N ILE A 349 5.99 15.76 -26.76
CA ILE A 349 7.27 15.14 -26.37
C ILE A 349 7.88 14.21 -27.45
N ASN A 350 7.10 13.82 -28.46
CA ASN A 350 7.60 13.03 -29.59
C ASN A 350 7.95 13.88 -30.82
N ILE A 351 7.56 15.16 -30.85
CA ILE A 351 7.82 16.07 -31.97
C ILE A 351 8.96 17.03 -31.63
N PHE A 352 8.98 17.56 -30.41
CA PHE A 352 9.98 18.52 -29.98
C PHE A 352 11.06 17.85 -29.12
N GLU A 353 12.29 18.33 -29.27
CA GLU A 353 13.45 17.95 -28.47
C GLU A 353 13.69 18.96 -27.34
N ASP A 354 14.44 18.57 -26.31
CA ASP A 354 14.85 19.41 -25.17
C ASP A 354 13.71 20.18 -24.49
N THR A 355 12.56 19.51 -24.37
CA THR A 355 11.37 20.00 -23.66
C THR A 355 11.51 19.91 -22.15
N GLY A 356 12.50 19.17 -21.65
CA GLY A 356 12.61 18.75 -20.23
C GLY A 356 11.65 17.61 -19.87
N GLY A 357 10.77 17.21 -20.79
CA GLY A 357 9.78 16.15 -20.64
C GLY A 357 10.23 14.79 -21.17
N GLU A 358 11.48 14.60 -21.59
CA GLU A 358 11.95 13.39 -22.27
C GLU A 358 11.79 12.14 -21.40
N PHE A 359 11.96 12.29 -20.09
CA PHE A 359 11.75 11.21 -19.11
C PHE A 359 10.28 10.74 -19.04
N LEU A 360 9.33 11.59 -19.45
CA LEU A 360 7.90 11.25 -19.49
C LEU A 360 7.63 10.13 -20.50
N MET A 361 8.44 9.98 -21.55
CA MET A 361 8.32 8.88 -22.52
C MET A 361 8.53 7.49 -21.89
N GLN A 362 9.17 7.40 -20.73
CA GLN A 362 9.35 6.16 -19.99
C GLN A 362 8.09 5.75 -19.21
N ASN A 363 7.12 6.66 -19.04
CA ASN A 363 5.90 6.40 -18.31
C ASN A 363 4.88 5.64 -19.16
N SER A 364 4.54 4.42 -18.76
CA SER A 364 3.61 3.55 -19.49
C SER A 364 2.18 4.09 -19.62
N LYS A 365 1.81 5.13 -18.87
CA LYS A 365 0.50 5.79 -18.98
C LYS A 365 0.43 6.82 -20.09
N ILE A 366 1.58 7.34 -20.55
CA ILE A 366 1.62 8.26 -21.68
C ILE A 366 1.57 7.41 -22.95
N PRO A 367 0.58 7.63 -23.83
CA PRO A 367 0.46 6.84 -25.05
C PRO A 367 1.69 7.07 -25.93
N LYS A 368 2.11 6.02 -26.65
CA LYS A 368 3.13 6.17 -27.70
C LYS A 368 2.55 6.91 -28.89
N LEU A 369 3.40 7.62 -29.64
CA LEU A 369 3.01 8.19 -30.91
C LEU A 369 2.75 7.05 -31.92
N THR A 370 1.48 6.82 -32.26
CA THR A 370 1.07 5.81 -33.25
C THR A 370 0.40 6.46 -34.46
N PRO A 371 0.35 5.78 -35.63
CA PRO A 371 -0.38 6.28 -36.80
C PRO A 371 -1.84 6.63 -36.51
N GLU A 372 -2.50 5.88 -35.61
CA GLU A 372 -3.88 6.16 -35.18
C GLU A 372 -3.97 7.46 -34.39
N LEU A 373 -3.02 7.73 -33.50
CA LEU A 373 -2.97 8.96 -32.73
C LEU A 373 -2.73 10.17 -33.64
N ILE A 374 -1.78 10.04 -34.58
CA ILE A 374 -1.50 11.06 -35.60
C ILE A 374 -2.76 11.33 -36.43
N LYS A 375 -3.46 10.29 -36.88
CA LYS A 375 -4.70 10.44 -37.65
C LYS A 375 -5.80 11.12 -36.84
N GLN A 376 -5.94 10.78 -35.56
CA GLN A 376 -6.93 11.37 -34.66
C GLN A 376 -6.69 12.88 -34.45
N TYR A 377 -5.43 13.30 -34.34
CA TYR A 377 -5.03 14.68 -34.10
C TYR A 377 -4.33 15.33 -35.30
N ASN A 378 -4.63 14.90 -36.54
CA ASN A 378 -3.87 15.28 -37.74
C ASN A 378 -3.66 16.80 -37.89
N GLY A 379 -4.71 17.59 -37.62
CA GLY A 379 -4.63 19.05 -37.69
C GLY A 379 -3.69 19.68 -36.66
N LEU A 380 -3.65 19.14 -35.43
CA LEU A 380 -2.71 19.58 -34.40
C LEU A 380 -1.30 19.07 -34.72
N TYR A 381 -1.17 17.78 -35.03
CA TYR A 381 0.11 17.15 -35.36
C TYR A 381 0.87 17.90 -36.46
N ASN A 382 0.21 18.20 -37.60
CA ASN A 382 0.85 18.92 -38.69
C ASN A 382 1.28 20.33 -38.27
N LYS A 383 0.47 21.04 -37.47
CA LYS A 383 0.88 22.35 -36.93
C LYS A 383 2.11 22.25 -36.03
N LEU A 384 2.21 21.20 -35.20
CA LEU A 384 3.36 20.99 -34.33
C LEU A 384 4.62 20.68 -35.15
N ILE A 385 4.51 19.85 -36.19
CA ILE A 385 5.61 19.60 -37.14
C ILE A 385 6.05 20.89 -37.84
N ASP A 386 5.10 21.65 -38.41
CA ASP A 386 5.41 22.92 -39.07
C ASP A 386 6.09 23.93 -38.12
N THR A 387 5.71 23.91 -36.84
CA THR A 387 6.30 24.76 -35.80
C THR A 387 7.72 24.30 -35.46
N HIS A 388 7.91 22.98 -35.28
CA HIS A 388 9.22 22.38 -35.02
C HIS A 388 10.21 22.65 -36.16
N GLU A 389 9.82 22.43 -37.41
CA GLU A 389 10.67 22.70 -38.57
C GLU A 389 11.09 24.18 -38.66
N GLN A 390 10.19 25.09 -38.27
CA GLN A 390 10.51 26.51 -38.21
C GLN A 390 11.47 26.86 -37.08
N ILE A 391 11.24 26.33 -35.88
CA ILE A 391 12.15 26.50 -34.72
C ILE A 391 13.55 25.99 -35.08
N ASP A 392 13.66 24.76 -35.59
CA ASP A 392 14.93 24.15 -35.97
C ASP A 392 15.67 24.96 -37.03
N ASN A 393 14.96 25.52 -38.01
CA ASN A 393 15.56 26.37 -39.04
C ASN A 393 16.18 27.65 -38.47
N TYR A 394 15.63 28.19 -37.37
CA TYR A 394 16.21 29.35 -36.70
C TYR A 394 17.29 28.97 -35.68
N LEU A 395 17.12 27.88 -34.93
CA LEU A 395 18.15 27.35 -34.04
C LEU A 395 19.43 26.99 -34.82
N ASN A 396 19.30 26.39 -36.01
CA ASN A 396 20.43 26.12 -36.91
C ASN A 396 21.14 27.39 -37.42
N LYS A 397 20.52 28.57 -37.29
CA LYS A 397 21.11 29.87 -37.58
C LYS A 397 21.66 30.56 -36.32
N ASN A 398 21.68 29.87 -35.18
CA ASN A 398 22.07 30.38 -33.87
C ASN A 398 21.24 31.60 -33.42
N TRP A 399 19.93 31.57 -33.69
CA TRP A 399 19.02 32.55 -33.10
C TRP A 399 18.74 32.18 -31.65
N ASP A 400 18.53 33.19 -30.81
CA ASP A 400 18.10 33.00 -29.43
C ASP A 400 16.60 32.66 -29.36
N ASP A 401 16.20 31.92 -28.32
CA ASP A 401 14.82 31.45 -28.13
C ASP A 401 13.81 32.61 -28.16
N ASP A 402 14.11 33.74 -27.49
CA ASP A 402 13.21 34.88 -27.42
C ASP A 402 13.01 35.55 -28.79
N ASP A 403 14.08 35.63 -29.60
CA ASP A 403 14.03 36.17 -30.96
C ASP A 403 13.20 35.27 -31.89
N ILE A 404 13.33 33.95 -31.74
CA ILE A 404 12.55 32.96 -32.48
C ILE A 404 11.07 33.10 -32.14
N ILE A 405 10.73 33.19 -30.86
CA ILE A 405 9.35 33.35 -30.38
C ILE A 405 8.75 34.65 -30.91
N ALA A 406 9.49 35.77 -30.81
CA ALA A 406 9.05 37.06 -31.32
C ALA A 406 8.84 37.03 -32.85
N ARG A 407 9.68 36.30 -33.59
CA ARG A 407 9.60 36.18 -35.05
C ARG A 407 8.43 35.34 -35.52
N LEU A 408 8.19 34.21 -34.86
CA LEU A 408 7.12 33.26 -35.19
C LEU A 408 5.76 33.73 -34.66
N GLY A 409 5.77 34.55 -33.61
CA GLY A 409 4.59 35.11 -32.98
C GLY A 409 3.96 34.14 -32.00
N GLU A 410 3.71 34.61 -30.77
CA GLU A 410 3.06 33.81 -29.73
C GLU A 410 1.66 33.35 -30.16
N CYS A 411 1.34 32.10 -29.84
CA CYS A 411 -0.01 31.59 -30.00
C CYS A 411 -0.93 32.20 -28.94
N LYS A 412 -2.08 32.76 -29.34
CA LYS A 412 -3.04 33.40 -28.41
C LYS A 412 -3.52 32.45 -27.30
N ASN A 413 -3.65 31.17 -27.62
CA ASN A 413 -4.00 30.10 -26.68
C ASN A 413 -2.82 29.12 -26.64
N SER A 414 -1.64 29.61 -26.28
CA SER A 414 -0.45 28.76 -26.16
C SER A 414 -0.53 27.84 -24.94
N LEU A 415 0.26 26.77 -24.94
CA LEU A 415 0.44 25.92 -23.77
C LEU A 415 0.90 26.73 -22.55
N TYR A 416 1.84 27.66 -22.77
CA TYR A 416 2.30 28.61 -21.75
C TYR A 416 1.14 29.34 -21.07
N ILE A 417 0.28 30.01 -21.85
CA ILE A 417 -0.85 30.78 -21.32
C ILE A 417 -1.87 29.87 -20.65
N ALA A 418 -2.15 28.70 -21.25
CA ALA A 418 -3.15 27.76 -20.75
C ALA A 418 -2.82 27.19 -19.37
N VAL A 419 -1.52 27.10 -19.02
CA VAL A 419 -1.03 26.58 -17.74
C VAL A 419 -0.70 27.70 -16.75
N ASN A 420 -0.01 28.76 -17.16
CA ASN A 420 0.49 29.78 -16.23
C ASN A 420 -0.60 30.68 -15.63
N LYS A 421 -1.78 30.74 -16.26
CA LYS A 421 -2.93 31.47 -15.71
C LYS A 421 -3.40 30.99 -14.31
N TYR A 422 -2.95 29.81 -13.84
CA TYR A 422 -3.28 29.29 -12.50
C TYR A 422 -2.20 29.58 -11.44
N TYR A 423 -1.09 30.21 -11.83
CA TYR A 423 0.04 30.56 -10.95
C TYR A 423 0.25 32.07 -10.78
N ASP A 424 -0.40 32.88 -11.63
CA ASP A 424 -0.30 34.35 -11.64
C ASP A 424 -1.39 35.05 -10.78
N GLU A 425 -2.06 34.32 -9.88
CA GLU A 425 -2.97 34.85 -8.84
C GLU A 425 -2.34 34.71 -7.44
#